data_AF-A0A1G7H154-F1
#
_entry.id   AF-A0A1G7H154-F1
#
_cell.length_a   1.000
_cell.length_b   1.000
_cell.length_c   1.000
_cell.angle_alpha   90.00
_cell.angle_beta   90.00
_cell.angle_gamma   90.00
#
_symmetry.space_group_name_H-M   'P 1'
#
loop_
_entity.id
_entity.type
_entity.pdbx_description
1 polymer ?
#
loop_
_entity_poly.entity_id
_entity_poly.type
_entity_poly.pdbx_seq_one_letter_code
_entity_poly.pdbx_strand_id
1 'polypeptide(L)'
;MPDFSLWLEFEAVDFGDYDIENEFCNIHVDTREGIRYGINVWTFKFVETARLLDQQNGENLNGTYLRPPDLLVKELTRECIEKVIEDLLKAGPLDQMLNPSVYAGSLNNIVDDD
;
A
#
# COMPACT_ATOMS: atom_id res chain seq x y z
N MET A 1 19.30 2.16 11.86
CA MET A 1 17.91 2.05 11.40
C MET A 1 17.52 3.37 10.78
N PRO A 2 16.71 3.38 9.71
CA PRO A 2 16.09 4.61 9.22
C PRO A 2 15.33 5.29 10.37
N ASP A 3 15.40 6.61 10.48
CA ASP A 3 14.74 7.39 11.52
C ASP A 3 13.41 7.93 10.97
N PHE A 4 12.29 7.40 11.45
CA PHE A 4 10.94 7.76 11.01
C PHE A 4 9.94 7.65 12.16
N SER A 5 8.80 8.31 12.01
CA SER A 5 7.62 8.10 12.86
C SER A 5 6.49 7.47 12.07
N LEU A 6 5.71 6.62 12.74
CA LEU A 6 4.67 5.79 12.14
C LEU A 6 3.33 6.01 12.83
N TRP A 7 2.36 6.50 12.06
CA TRP A 7 0.96 6.56 12.45
C TRP A 7 0.17 5.47 11.74
N LEU A 8 -0.67 4.76 12.51
CA LEU A 8 -1.47 3.62 12.07
C LEU A 8 -2.94 3.92 12.32
N GLU A 9 -3.77 3.90 11.26
CA GLU A 9 -5.20 4.22 11.36
C GLU A 9 -5.94 3.33 12.38
N PHE A 10 -5.63 2.04 12.41
CA PHE A 10 -6.25 1.06 13.34
C PHE A 10 -5.86 1.22 14.80
N GLU A 11 -4.85 2.04 15.11
CA GLU A 11 -4.54 2.41 16.51
C GLU A 11 -5.26 3.71 16.92
N ALA A 12 -5.63 4.54 15.94
CA ALA A 12 -6.27 5.83 16.17
C ALA A 12 -7.80 5.74 16.24
N VAL A 13 -8.37 4.65 15.72
CA VAL A 13 -9.81 4.41 15.66
C VAL A 13 -10.12 3.03 16.22
N ASP A 14 -11.15 2.93 17.06
CA ASP A 14 -11.65 1.65 17.53
C ASP A 14 -12.52 1.01 16.45
N PHE A 15 -11.97 0.01 15.77
CA PHE A 15 -12.66 -0.77 14.75
C PHE A 15 -13.45 -1.96 15.34
N GLY A 16 -13.43 -2.15 16.67
CA GLY A 16 -13.99 -3.34 17.31
C GLY A 16 -13.14 -4.59 17.05
N ASP A 17 -13.79 -5.74 16.90
CA ASP A 17 -13.11 -7.00 16.55
C ASP A 17 -12.74 -6.98 15.05
N TYR A 18 -11.45 -6.78 14.75
CA TYR A 18 -10.92 -6.85 13.40
C TYR A 18 -9.98 -8.06 13.25
N ASP A 19 -9.97 -8.68 12.08
CA ASP A 19 -9.07 -9.80 11.78
C ASP A 19 -7.73 -9.24 11.31
N ILE A 20 -6.72 -9.24 12.20
CA ILE A 20 -5.39 -8.71 11.88
C ILE A 20 -4.78 -9.30 10.60
N GLU A 21 -5.20 -10.48 10.13
CA GLU A 21 -4.69 -11.09 8.89
C GLU A 21 -5.59 -10.85 7.67
N ASN A 22 -6.77 -10.24 7.81
CA ASN A 22 -7.76 -10.05 6.73
C ASN A 22 -8.41 -8.66 6.74
N GLU A 23 -7.58 -7.61 6.75
CA GLU A 23 -8.03 -6.22 6.81
C GLU A 23 -7.15 -5.29 5.96
N PHE A 24 -7.56 -4.03 5.87
CA PHE A 24 -6.74 -2.95 5.31
C PHE A 24 -6.68 -1.75 6.24
N CYS A 25 -5.67 -0.91 6.08
CA CYS A 25 -5.57 0.37 6.78
C CYS A 25 -4.76 1.39 5.97
N ASN A 26 -4.94 2.66 6.31
CA ASN A 26 -4.03 3.72 5.89
C ASN A 26 -2.98 3.98 6.97
N ILE A 27 -1.75 4.27 6.53
CA ILE A 27 -0.66 4.65 7.42
C ILE A 27 -0.01 5.94 6.95
N HIS A 28 0.63 6.64 7.88
CA HIS A 28 1.54 7.74 7.57
C HIS A 28 2.95 7.41 8.06
N VAL A 29 3.94 7.62 7.19
CA VAL A 29 5.36 7.53 7.51
C VAL A 29 5.96 8.93 7.35
N ASP A 30 6.39 9.52 8.46
CA ASP A 30 7.09 10.81 8.46
C ASP A 30 8.58 10.56 8.69
N THR A 31 9.42 10.94 7.72
CA THR A 31 10.88 10.83 7.85
C THR A 31 11.46 12.04 8.58
N ARG A 32 12.67 11.87 9.13
CA ARG A 32 13.40 12.98 9.78
C ARG A 32 13.65 14.17 8.85
N GLU A 33 13.78 13.92 7.55
CA GLU A 33 13.98 14.93 6.52
C GLU A 33 12.70 15.75 6.23
N GLY A 34 11.58 15.39 6.87
CA GLY A 34 10.30 16.09 6.74
C GLY A 34 9.44 15.60 5.57
N ILE A 35 9.76 14.44 5.00
CA ILE A 35 8.94 13.82 3.95
C ILE A 35 7.83 13.00 4.62
N ARG A 36 6.59 13.20 4.17
CA ARG A 36 5.42 12.44 4.61
C ARG A 36 4.93 11.54 3.47
N TYR A 37 4.82 10.25 3.75
CA TYR A 37 4.19 9.27 2.87
C TYR A 37 2.84 8.85 3.43
N GLY A 38 1.80 8.87 2.60
CA GLY A 38 0.53 8.20 2.87
C GLY A 38 0.50 6.89 2.09
N ILE A 39 0.20 5.79 2.77
CA ILE A 39 0.30 4.44 2.20
C ILE A 39 -0.95 3.66 2.56
N ASN A 40 -1.62 3.11 1.56
CA ASN A 40 -2.70 2.15 1.72
C ASN A 40 -2.13 0.73 1.82
N VAL A 41 -2.34 0.09 2.97
CA VAL A 41 -1.77 -1.22 3.32
C VAL A 41 -2.88 -2.25 3.43
N TRP A 42 -2.76 -3.35 2.69
CA TRP A 42 -3.68 -4.48 2.82
C TRP A 42 -2.94 -5.70 3.34
N THR A 43 -3.65 -6.59 4.04
CA THR A 43 -3.11 -7.93 4.29
C THR A 43 -3.27 -8.82 3.06
N PHE A 44 -2.48 -9.89 2.99
CA PHE A 44 -2.58 -10.84 1.88
C PHE A 44 -3.97 -11.48 1.74
N LYS A 45 -4.66 -11.80 2.85
CA LYS A 45 -6.00 -12.40 2.77
C LYS A 45 -7.04 -11.39 2.30
N PHE A 46 -6.87 -10.11 2.65
CA PHE A 46 -7.83 -9.07 2.32
C PHE A 46 -7.99 -8.86 0.81
N VAL A 47 -6.98 -9.23 0.00
CA VAL A 47 -7.09 -9.23 -1.47
C VAL A 47 -8.31 -10.03 -1.95
N GLU A 48 -8.54 -11.22 -1.40
CA GLU A 48 -9.68 -12.06 -1.81
C GLU A 48 -11.00 -11.48 -1.25
N THR A 49 -10.99 -10.95 -0.03
CA THR A 49 -12.15 -10.25 0.53
C THR A 49 -12.56 -9.06 -0.35
N ALA A 50 -11.61 -8.22 -0.76
CA ALA A 50 -11.87 -7.08 -1.64
C ALA A 50 -12.45 -7.53 -3.00
N ARG A 51 -11.88 -8.58 -3.61
CA ARG A 51 -12.39 -9.15 -4.87
C ARG A 51 -13.84 -9.64 -4.74
N LEU A 52 -14.16 -10.31 -3.63
CA LEU A 52 -15.50 -10.83 -3.36
C LEU A 52 -16.51 -9.69 -3.11
N LEU A 53 -16.10 -8.62 -2.42
CA LEU A 53 -16.92 -7.43 -2.23
C LEU A 53 -17.24 -6.77 -3.58
N ASP A 54 -16.25 -6.60 -4.45
CA ASP A 54 -16.47 -6.08 -5.81
C ASP A 54 -17.43 -6.95 -6.62
N GLN A 55 -17.30 -8.28 -6.51
CA GLN A 55 -18.21 -9.21 -7.14
C GLN A 55 -19.66 -9.08 -6.64
N GLN A 56 -19.85 -8.85 -5.34
CA GLN A 56 -21.18 -8.66 -4.74
C GLN A 56 -21.81 -7.32 -5.11
N ASN A 57 -20.99 -6.27 -5.17
CA ASN A 57 -21.46 -4.90 -5.35
C ASN A 57 -21.49 -4.46 -6.83
N GLY A 58 -20.94 -5.28 -7.73
CA GLY A 58 -20.83 -4.99 -9.16
C GLY A 58 -19.67 -4.05 -9.52
N GLU A 59 -18.80 -3.75 -8.57
CA GLU A 59 -17.63 -2.90 -8.78
C GLU A 59 -16.50 -3.64 -9.52
N ASN A 60 -15.56 -2.89 -10.11
CA ASN A 60 -14.40 -3.42 -10.85
C ASN A 60 -14.74 -4.58 -11.80
N LEU A 61 -15.81 -4.40 -12.59
CA LEU A 61 -16.39 -5.40 -13.50
C LEU A 61 -16.75 -6.71 -12.77
N ASN A 62 -17.50 -6.61 -11.66
CA ASN A 62 -17.87 -7.72 -10.79
C ASN A 62 -16.64 -8.47 -10.22
N GLY A 63 -15.63 -7.72 -9.77
CA GLY A 63 -14.40 -8.29 -9.19
C GLY A 63 -13.49 -8.98 -10.21
N THR A 64 -13.58 -8.61 -11.49
CA THR A 64 -12.67 -9.11 -12.54
C THR A 64 -11.25 -8.61 -12.33
N TYR A 65 -11.08 -7.44 -11.73
CA TYR A 65 -9.80 -6.87 -11.37
C TYR A 65 -9.88 -6.16 -10.02
N LEU A 66 -8.71 -5.89 -9.44
CA LEU A 66 -8.55 -4.97 -8.31
C LEU A 66 -7.54 -3.91 -8.69
N ARG A 67 -7.73 -2.69 -8.18
CA ARG A 67 -6.63 -1.72 -8.12
C ARG A 67 -5.78 -2.11 -6.91
N PRO A 68 -4.50 -2.44 -7.09
CA PRO A 68 -3.69 -2.93 -5.98
C PRO A 68 -3.48 -1.82 -4.93
N PRO A 69 -3.28 -2.19 -3.66
CA PRO A 69 -2.82 -1.26 -2.64
C PRO A 69 -1.37 -0.81 -2.93
N ASP A 70 -0.91 0.17 -2.16
CA ASP A 70 0.48 0.60 -2.19
C ASP A 70 1.41 -0.49 -1.63
N LEU A 71 0.94 -1.22 -0.61
CA LEU A 71 1.71 -2.24 0.10
C LEU A 71 0.84 -3.42 0.54
N LEU A 72 1.39 -4.64 0.42
CA LEU A 72 0.81 -5.86 0.99
C LEU A 72 1.68 -6.38 2.14
N VAL A 73 1.04 -6.73 3.25
CA VAL A 73 1.71 -7.27 4.45
C VAL A 73 1.04 -8.56 4.95
N LYS A 74 1.71 -9.26 5.87
CA LYS A 74 1.15 -10.46 6.50
C LYS A 74 -0.04 -10.14 7.40
N GLU A 75 0.09 -9.11 8.25
CA GLU A 75 -0.88 -8.78 9.29
C GLU A 75 -0.81 -7.28 9.66
N LEU A 76 -1.92 -6.71 10.13
CA LEU A 76 -2.02 -5.35 10.62
C LEU A 76 -1.60 -5.24 12.08
N THR A 77 -0.32 -5.48 12.34
CA THR A 77 0.31 -5.23 13.64
C THR A 77 1.37 -4.16 13.50
N ARG A 78 1.54 -3.32 14.53
CA ARG A 78 2.62 -2.32 14.56
C ARG A 78 3.98 -2.94 14.30
N GLU A 79 4.26 -4.08 14.94
CA GLU A 79 5.54 -4.78 14.76
C GLU A 79 5.75 -5.21 13.30
N CYS A 80 4.72 -5.76 12.64
CA CYS A 80 4.84 -6.16 11.23
C CYS A 80 5.07 -4.95 10.33
N ILE A 81 4.24 -3.91 10.45
CA ILE A 81 4.30 -2.73 9.57
C ILE A 81 5.60 -1.97 9.80
N GLU A 82 6.02 -1.75 11.05
CA GLU A 82 7.27 -1.04 11.35
C GLU A 82 8.48 -1.75 10.76
N LYS A 83 8.57 -3.08 10.87
CA LYS A 83 9.63 -3.89 10.26
C LYS A 83 9.63 -3.80 8.73
N VAL A 84 8.46 -3.80 8.10
CA VAL A 84 8.34 -3.67 6.64
C VAL A 84 8.77 -2.28 6.18
N ILE A 85 8.31 -1.22 6.83
CA ILE A 85 8.71 0.16 6.51
C ILE A 85 10.21 0.36 6.71
N GLU A 86 10.77 -0.19 7.79
CA GLU A 86 12.21 -0.19 8.02
C GLU A 86 12.99 -0.87 6.88
N ASP A 87 12.51 -2.02 6.39
CA ASP A 87 13.16 -2.78 5.32
C ASP A 87 13.13 -2.00 4.00
N LEU A 88 11.97 -1.44 3.65
CA LEU A 88 11.80 -0.60 2.45
C LEU A 88 12.68 0.65 2.50
N LEU A 89 12.71 1.37 3.63
CA LEU A 89 13.55 2.56 3.80
C LEU A 89 15.05 2.25 3.77
N LYS A 90 15.47 1.01 4.09
CA LYS A 90 16.87 0.57 3.89
C LYS A 90 17.18 0.36 2.40
N ALA A 91 16.18 0.00 1.59
CA ALA A 91 16.33 -0.17 0.15
C ALA A 91 16.25 1.16 -0.63
N GLY A 92 15.43 2.10 -0.19
CA GLY A 92 15.33 3.43 -0.80
C GLY A 92 14.12 4.25 -0.35
N PRO A 93 13.89 5.43 -0.94
CA PRO A 93 12.70 6.25 -0.70
C PRO A 93 11.41 5.48 -1.01
N LEU A 94 10.39 5.61 -0.16
CA LEU A 94 9.17 4.79 -0.28
C LEU A 94 8.41 5.01 -1.60
N ASP A 95 8.42 6.23 -2.14
CA ASP A 95 7.85 6.56 -3.46
C ASP A 95 8.56 5.89 -4.64
N GLN A 96 9.78 5.39 -4.43
CA GLN A 96 10.53 4.62 -5.42
C GLN A 96 10.44 3.11 -5.18
N MET A 97 10.22 2.70 -3.93
CA MET A 97 10.15 1.29 -3.54
C MET A 97 8.74 0.69 -3.65
N LEU A 98 7.70 1.52 -3.51
CA LEU A 98 6.31 1.13 -3.65
C LEU A 98 5.86 1.25 -5.12
N ASN A 99 4.68 0.70 -5.42
CA ASN A 99 4.19 0.58 -6.80
C ASN A 99 4.21 1.94 -7.54
N PRO A 100 4.97 2.08 -8.64
CA PRO A 100 4.89 3.26 -9.47
C PRO A 100 3.51 3.30 -10.14
N SER A 101 2.80 4.39 -9.91
CA SER A 101 1.42 4.60 -10.34
C SER A 101 1.34 4.90 -11.84
N VAL A 102 1.57 3.88 -12.67
CA VAL A 102 1.40 3.91 -14.13
C VAL A 102 2.34 4.88 -14.86
N TYR A 103 3.21 4.35 -15.71
CA TYR A 103 4.03 5.18 -16.59
C TYR A 103 3.18 5.77 -17.72
N ALA A 104 3.15 7.10 -17.83
CA ALA A 104 2.57 7.83 -18.95
C ALA A 104 3.67 8.40 -19.85
N GLY A 105 3.96 7.72 -20.96
CA GLY A 105 4.92 8.17 -21.98
C GLY A 105 4.24 8.64 -23.27
N SER A 106 4.86 9.58 -23.98
CA SER A 106 4.43 10.01 -25.32
C SER A 106 5.12 9.17 -26.39
N LEU A 107 4.39 8.78 -27.44
CA LEU A 107 4.91 8.04 -28.59
C LEU A 107 5.87 8.88 -29.48
N ASN A 108 6.00 10.18 -29.23
CA ASN A 108 6.76 11.10 -30.08
C ASN A 108 8.30 10.96 -29.98
N ASN A 109 8.82 9.98 -29.22
CA ASN A 109 10.25 9.74 -29.07
C ASN A 109 10.75 8.47 -29.81
N ILE A 110 9.90 7.82 -30.62
CA ILE A 110 10.40 6.84 -31.59
C ILE A 110 10.83 7.64 -32.82
N VAL A 111 12.07 8.13 -32.80
CA VAL A 111 12.75 8.46 -34.06
C VAL A 111 13.10 7.11 -34.66
N ASP A 112 12.39 6.72 -35.71
CA ASP A 112 12.83 5.61 -36.56
C ASP A 112 14.20 6.02 -37.13
N ASP A 113 15.27 5.46 -36.59
CA ASP A 113 16.57 5.48 -37.24
C ASP A 113 16.49 4.54 -38.46
N ASP A 114 16.23 5.13 -39.64
CA ASP A 114 16.41 4.50 -40.96
C ASP A 114 17.87 4.08 -41.20
#